data_AF-A0A327H327-F1
#
_entry.id   AF-A0A327H327-F1
#
_cell.length_a   1.000
_cell.length_b   1.000
_cell.length_c   1.000
_cell.angle_alpha   90.00
_cell.angle_beta   90.00
_cell.angle_gamma   90.00
#
_symmetry.space_group_name_H-M   'P 1'
#
loop_
_entity.id
_entity.type
_entity.pdbx_description
1 polymer ?
#
loop_
_entity_poly.entity_id
_entity_poly.type
_entity_poly.pdbx_seq_one_letter_code
_entity_poly.pdbx_strand_id
1 'polypeptide(L)'
;MDKTTKISIHTGDFDFEAEGGRLEVEERLTRFKQEGLWDAMLERIQETIEFSKDTAEANSGDATSTERGMNFRSLLENYALDGKPEQVLGALHFLSEIEKLNDCPPRVINSLFEDANIEPPGNLSLYINRLKERNFLKIPSKHGDKNRYAELTEEGRKHLEEKSENM
;
A
#
# COMPACT_ATOMS: atom_id res chain seq x y z
N MET A 1 19.36 -26.98 18.36
CA MET A 1 19.21 -26.75 16.91
C MET A 1 19.63 -25.32 16.67
N ASP A 2 20.79 -25.10 16.07
CA ASP A 2 21.23 -23.76 15.72
C ASP A 2 20.27 -23.19 14.67
N LYS A 3 19.76 -21.99 14.94
CA LYS A 3 18.79 -21.31 14.09
C LYS A 3 19.53 -20.85 12.83
N THR A 4 19.29 -21.53 11.72
CA THR A 4 19.76 -21.07 10.41
C THR A 4 18.94 -19.88 9.96
N THR A 5 19.61 -18.90 9.36
CA THR A 5 19.03 -17.69 8.76
C THR A 5 19.28 -17.77 7.27
N LYS A 6 18.27 -17.38 6.47
CA LYS A 6 18.38 -17.32 5.01
C LYS A 6 17.85 -15.98 4.51
N ILE A 7 18.58 -15.37 3.57
CA ILE A 7 18.19 -14.18 2.83
C ILE A 7 18.35 -14.48 1.34
N SER A 8 17.31 -14.20 0.56
CA SER A 8 17.32 -14.33 -0.90
C SER A 8 16.69 -13.09 -1.53
N ILE A 9 17.39 -12.44 -2.45
CA ILE A 9 16.96 -11.22 -3.14
C ILE A 9 17.14 -11.45 -4.64
N HIS A 10 16.07 -11.27 -5.41
CA HIS A 10 16.09 -11.41 -6.87
C HIS A 10 15.49 -10.14 -7.48
N THR A 11 16.23 -9.46 -8.34
CA THR A 11 15.80 -8.21 -8.99
C THR A 11 16.46 -8.08 -10.35
N GLY A 12 15.70 -8.34 -11.42
CA GLY A 12 16.25 -8.32 -12.79
C GLY A 12 17.40 -9.33 -12.93
N ASP A 13 18.58 -8.82 -13.27
CA ASP A 13 19.81 -9.62 -13.40
C ASP A 13 20.59 -9.75 -12.06
N PHE A 14 20.09 -9.13 -10.98
CA PHE A 14 20.68 -9.23 -9.65
C PHE A 14 20.10 -10.40 -8.86
N ASP A 15 20.99 -11.25 -8.37
CA ASP A 15 20.67 -12.41 -7.52
C ASP A 15 21.62 -12.40 -6.31
N PHE A 16 21.05 -12.42 -5.11
CA PHE A 16 21.77 -12.56 -3.86
C PHE A 16 21.13 -13.65 -3.02
N GLU A 17 21.93 -14.65 -2.60
CA GLU A 17 21.52 -15.69 -1.67
C GLU A 17 22.56 -15.89 -0.58
N ALA A 18 22.10 -15.89 0.68
CA ALA A 18 22.92 -16.20 1.84
C ALA A 18 22.13 -17.07 2.82
N GLU A 19 22.70 -18.19 3.22
CA GLU A 19 22.13 -19.13 4.20
C GLU A 19 23.21 -19.55 5.18
N GLY A 20 22.92 -19.52 6.48
CA GLY A 20 23.90 -19.88 7.52
C GLY A 20 23.53 -19.36 8.90
N GLY A 21 24.53 -19.22 9.77
CA GLY A 21 24.33 -18.56 11.07
C GLY A 21 24.03 -17.07 10.90
N ARG A 22 23.32 -16.46 11.85
CA ARG A 22 22.95 -15.02 11.78
C ARG A 22 24.16 -14.11 11.48
N LEU A 23 25.28 -14.31 12.18
CA LEU A 23 26.50 -13.50 11.98
C LEU A 23 27.07 -13.67 10.57
N GLU A 24 27.09 -14.90 10.06
CA GLU A 24 27.60 -15.22 8.72
C GLU A 24 26.74 -14.57 7.63
N VAL A 25 25.41 -14.61 7.80
CA VAL A 25 24.48 -13.97 6.87
C VAL A 25 24.60 -12.44 6.92
N GLU A 26 24.74 -11.86 8.11
CA GLU A 26 24.96 -10.41 8.29
C GLU A 26 26.27 -9.94 7.62
N GLU A 27 27.36 -10.71 7.73
CA GLU A 27 28.63 -10.41 7.07
C GLU A 27 28.52 -10.48 5.53
N ARG A 28 27.86 -11.52 5.00
CA ARG A 28 27.64 -11.65 3.55
C ARG A 28 26.80 -10.50 2.99
N LEU A 29 25.73 -10.13 3.70
CA LEU A 29 24.89 -9.00 3.31
C LEU A 29 25.65 -7.66 3.40
N THR A 30 26.49 -7.48 4.41
CA THR A 30 27.30 -6.26 4.57
C THR A 30 28.30 -6.11 3.44
N ARG A 31 28.95 -7.21 3.03
CA ARG A 31 29.86 -7.22 1.89
C ARG A 31 29.12 -6.87 0.60
N PHE A 32 27.96 -7.47 0.36
CA PHE A 32 27.13 -7.18 -0.80
C PHE A 32 26.75 -5.69 -0.89
N LYS A 33 26.50 -5.04 0.25
CA LYS A 33 26.28 -3.58 0.33
C LYS A 33 27.55 -2.77 0.04
N GLN A 34 28.71 -3.20 0.51
CA GLN A 34 29.98 -2.47 0.34
C GLN A 34 30.56 -2.60 -1.07
N GLU A 35 30.28 -3.69 -1.78
CA GLU A 35 30.76 -3.94 -3.15
C GLU A 35 30.02 -3.07 -4.21
N GLY A 36 29.12 -2.17 -3.80
CA GLY A 36 28.39 -1.26 -4.69
C GLY A 36 27.27 -1.92 -5.49
N LEU A 37 27.13 -3.25 -5.40
CA LEU A 37 26.07 -4.03 -6.05
C LEU A 37 24.68 -3.65 -5.52
N TRP A 38 24.59 -3.28 -4.24
CA TRP A 38 23.35 -2.82 -3.62
C TRP A 38 22.85 -1.50 -4.22
N ASP A 39 23.74 -0.53 -4.40
CA ASP A 39 23.37 0.79 -4.92
C ASP A 39 22.97 0.68 -6.41
N ALA A 40 23.69 -0.12 -7.19
CA ALA A 40 23.34 -0.40 -8.60
C ALA A 40 21.99 -1.13 -8.74
N MET A 41 21.68 -2.06 -7.83
CA MET A 41 20.38 -2.72 -7.80
C MET A 41 19.26 -1.73 -7.48
N LEU A 42 19.45 -0.85 -6.49
CA LEU A 42 18.46 0.17 -6.12
C LEU A 42 18.23 1.18 -7.25
N GLU A 43 19.30 1.64 -7.92
CA GLU A 43 19.22 2.52 -9.09
C GLU A 43 18.40 1.85 -10.21
N ARG A 44 18.66 0.58 -10.51
CA ARG A 44 17.91 -0.17 -11.53
C ARG A 44 16.42 -0.33 -11.20
N ILE A 45 16.08 -0.52 -9.92
CA ILE A 45 14.69 -0.53 -9.44
C ILE A 45 14.06 0.85 -9.66
N GLN A 46 14.76 1.93 -9.29
CA GLN A 46 14.29 3.30 -9.47
C GLN A 46 14.06 3.64 -10.95
N GLU A 47 15.01 3.33 -11.82
CA GLU A 47 14.87 3.50 -13.28
C GLU A 47 13.66 2.74 -13.83
N THR A 48 13.40 1.52 -13.35
CA THR A 48 12.24 0.74 -13.79
C THR A 48 10.94 1.40 -13.36
N ILE A 49 10.89 1.94 -12.14
CA ILE A 49 9.74 2.69 -11.62
C ILE A 49 9.52 3.98 -12.41
N GLU A 50 10.58 4.74 -12.70
CA GLU A 50 10.51 5.98 -13.48
C GLU A 50 10.08 5.71 -14.92
N PHE A 51 10.65 4.69 -15.57
CA PHE A 51 10.23 4.27 -16.91
C PHE A 51 8.76 3.83 -16.95
N SER A 52 8.29 3.16 -15.89
CA SER A 52 6.89 2.76 -15.77
C SER A 52 5.97 3.99 -15.62
N LYS A 53 6.40 5.01 -14.87
CA LYS A 53 5.68 6.29 -14.74
C LYS A 53 5.62 7.07 -16.07
N ASP A 54 6.74 7.19 -16.77
CA ASP A 54 6.78 7.87 -18.08
C ASP A 54 5.90 7.16 -19.12
N THR A 55 5.83 5.83 -19.05
CA THR A 55 4.96 5.01 -19.92
C THR A 55 3.48 5.14 -19.53
N ALA A 56 3.17 5.34 -18.24
CA ALA A 56 1.82 5.57 -17.73
C ALA A 56 1.27 6.94 -18.16
N GLU A 57 2.11 7.98 -18.22
CA GLU A 57 1.73 9.32 -18.70
C GLU A 57 1.40 9.35 -20.21
N ALA A 58 1.99 8.46 -21.02
CA ALA A 58 1.74 8.38 -22.47
C ALA A 58 0.46 7.61 -22.87
N ASN A 59 -0.17 6.86 -21.96
CA ASN A 59 -1.30 5.95 -22.24
C ASN A 59 -2.59 6.30 -21.44
N SER A 60 -2.72 7.57 -21.04
CA SER A 60 -3.55 8.06 -19.93
C SER A 60 -5.09 7.99 -20.07
N GLY A 61 -5.63 7.11 -20.91
CA GLY A 61 -7.08 6.85 -20.98
C GLY A 61 -7.52 5.65 -20.15
N ASP A 62 -6.91 4.48 -20.40
CA ASP A 62 -7.33 3.18 -19.85
C ASP A 62 -6.26 2.50 -18.97
N ALA A 63 -4.98 2.77 -19.21
CA ALA A 63 -3.88 2.09 -18.51
C ALA A 63 -3.75 2.55 -17.04
N THR A 64 -3.96 3.84 -16.76
CA THR A 64 -3.82 4.44 -15.43
C THR A 64 -4.95 4.01 -14.47
N SER A 65 -6.18 3.87 -14.97
CA SER A 65 -7.31 3.29 -14.21
C SER A 65 -7.02 1.83 -13.85
N THR A 66 -6.44 1.06 -14.79
CA THR A 66 -6.08 -0.34 -14.56
C THR A 66 -4.98 -0.49 -13.50
N GLU A 67 -3.91 0.31 -13.57
CA GLU A 67 -2.81 0.27 -12.59
C GLU A 67 -3.26 0.73 -11.19
N ARG A 68 -4.01 1.84 -11.13
CA ARG A 68 -4.59 2.35 -9.89
C ARG A 68 -5.48 1.31 -9.20
N GLY A 69 -6.34 0.65 -9.98
CA GLY A 69 -7.19 -0.44 -9.51
C GLY A 69 -6.42 -1.66 -9.04
N MET A 70 -5.39 -2.08 -9.78
CA MET A 70 -4.50 -3.19 -9.37
C MET A 70 -3.79 -2.89 -8.06
N ASN A 71 -3.21 -1.70 -7.91
CA ASN A 71 -2.53 -1.28 -6.69
C ASN A 71 -3.47 -1.27 -5.48
N PHE A 72 -4.70 -0.78 -5.67
CA PHE A 72 -5.71 -0.81 -4.62
C PHE A 72 -6.13 -2.23 -4.27
N ARG A 73 -6.34 -3.11 -5.26
CA ARG A 73 -6.67 -4.51 -5.01
C ARG A 73 -5.56 -5.22 -4.24
N SER A 74 -4.30 -5.05 -4.64
CA SER A 74 -3.16 -5.61 -3.92
C SER A 74 -3.06 -5.09 -2.48
N LEU A 75 -3.43 -3.83 -2.22
CA LEU A 75 -3.52 -3.33 -0.85
C LEU A 75 -4.59 -4.07 -0.05
N LEU A 76 -5.80 -4.25 -0.59
CA LEU A 76 -6.87 -4.96 0.11
C LEU A 76 -6.48 -6.42 0.40
N GLU A 77 -5.84 -7.09 -0.55
CA GLU A 77 -5.36 -8.46 -0.42
C GLU A 77 -4.26 -8.54 0.65
N ASN A 78 -3.22 -7.72 0.55
CA ASN A 78 -2.08 -7.71 1.50
C ASN A 78 -2.49 -7.38 2.94
N TYR A 79 -3.60 -6.68 3.13
CA TYR A 79 -4.12 -6.30 4.44
C TYR A 79 -5.31 -7.18 4.85
N ALA A 80 -5.65 -8.24 4.10
CA ALA A 80 -6.79 -9.12 4.38
C ALA A 80 -8.09 -8.34 4.74
N LEU A 81 -8.44 -7.36 3.90
CA LEU A 81 -9.57 -6.46 4.08
C LEU A 81 -10.78 -6.95 3.28
N ASP A 82 -11.45 -7.97 3.79
CA ASP A 82 -12.56 -8.63 3.07
C ASP A 82 -13.92 -7.96 3.32
N GLY A 83 -14.09 -7.30 4.48
CA GLY A 83 -15.35 -6.67 4.86
C GLY A 83 -15.54 -5.29 4.24
N LYS A 84 -16.75 -4.96 3.76
CA LYS A 84 -17.08 -3.61 3.25
C LYS A 84 -16.62 -2.44 4.17
N PRO A 85 -16.74 -2.50 5.52
CA PRO A 85 -16.17 -1.46 6.38
C PRO A 85 -14.64 -1.38 6.31
N GLU A 86 -13.95 -2.51 6.30
CA GLU A 86 -12.49 -2.59 6.24
C GLU A 86 -11.97 -2.13 4.87
N GLN A 87 -12.65 -2.52 3.78
CA GLN A 87 -12.36 -2.03 2.43
C GLN A 87 -12.52 -0.51 2.31
N VAL A 88 -13.52 0.08 2.98
CA VAL A 88 -13.68 1.54 3.03
C VAL A 88 -12.52 2.20 3.82
N LEU A 89 -12.06 1.59 4.91
CA LEU A 89 -10.89 2.06 5.64
C LEU A 89 -9.62 1.99 4.77
N GLY A 90 -9.42 0.87 4.07
CA GLY A 90 -8.32 0.69 3.11
C GLY A 90 -8.38 1.68 1.95
N ALA A 91 -9.57 1.97 1.41
CA ALA A 91 -9.76 2.97 0.36
C ALA A 91 -9.35 4.37 0.84
N LEU A 92 -9.79 4.78 2.04
CA LEU A 92 -9.40 6.08 2.60
C LEU A 92 -7.90 6.15 2.88
N HIS A 93 -7.29 5.04 3.35
CA HIS A 93 -5.84 4.95 3.53
C HIS A 93 -5.11 5.11 2.20
N PHE A 94 -5.52 4.38 1.16
CA PHE A 94 -4.93 4.46 -0.17
C PHE A 94 -5.00 5.88 -0.74
N LEU A 95 -6.19 6.49 -0.73
CA LEU A 95 -6.38 7.83 -1.26
C LEU A 95 -5.56 8.89 -0.50
N SER A 96 -5.55 8.83 0.83
CA SER A 96 -4.91 9.87 1.66
C SER A 96 -3.40 9.69 1.83
N GLU A 97 -2.91 8.46 1.99
CA GLU A 97 -1.51 8.19 2.29
C GLU A 97 -0.70 7.78 1.06
N ILE A 98 -1.30 7.17 0.04
CA ILE A 98 -0.60 6.77 -1.19
C ILE A 98 -0.81 7.84 -2.27
N GLU A 99 -2.06 8.21 -2.57
CA GLU A 99 -2.38 9.23 -3.59
C GLU A 99 -2.31 10.67 -3.07
N LYS A 100 -2.11 10.86 -1.76
CA LYS A 100 -2.03 12.18 -1.09
C LYS A 100 -3.24 13.08 -1.33
N LEU A 101 -4.43 12.48 -1.47
CA LEU A 101 -5.72 13.17 -1.62
C LEU A 101 -6.38 13.40 -0.26
N ASN A 102 -6.51 14.68 0.13
CA ASN A 102 -7.16 15.07 1.39
C ASN A 102 -8.69 15.22 1.27
N ASP A 103 -9.22 15.27 0.05
CA ASP A 103 -10.64 15.43 -0.24
C ASP A 103 -11.15 14.23 -1.04
N CYS A 104 -11.84 13.32 -0.37
CA CYS A 104 -12.31 12.04 -0.88
C CYS A 104 -13.85 12.02 -0.93
N PRO A 105 -14.50 12.73 -1.87
CA PRO A 105 -15.95 12.66 -2.00
C PRO A 105 -16.39 11.24 -2.43
N PRO A 106 -17.67 10.85 -2.19
CA PRO A 106 -18.18 9.52 -2.52
C PRO A 106 -17.84 9.03 -3.94
N ARG A 107 -17.85 9.93 -4.93
CA ARG A 107 -17.51 9.61 -6.32
C ARG A 107 -16.05 9.14 -6.48
N VAL A 108 -15.11 9.76 -5.77
CA VAL A 108 -13.67 9.41 -5.82
C VAL A 108 -13.40 8.08 -5.12
N ILE A 109 -14.10 7.82 -4.01
CA ILE A 109 -14.02 6.53 -3.33
C ILE A 109 -14.60 5.44 -4.23
N ASN A 110 -15.81 5.63 -4.77
CA ASN A 110 -16.44 4.63 -5.64
C ASN A 110 -15.64 4.37 -6.91
N SER A 111 -15.06 5.40 -7.54
CA SER A 111 -14.23 5.19 -8.73
C SER A 111 -13.00 4.33 -8.43
N LEU A 112 -12.43 4.38 -7.21
CA LEU A 112 -11.34 3.50 -6.82
C LEU A 112 -11.78 2.01 -6.77
N PHE A 113 -13.00 1.73 -6.30
CA PHE A 113 -13.56 0.38 -6.33
C PHE A 113 -13.85 -0.09 -7.76
N GLU A 114 -14.38 0.81 -8.60
CA GLU A 114 -14.63 0.55 -10.03
C GLU A 114 -13.35 0.27 -10.80
N ASP A 115 -12.30 1.08 -10.62
CA ASP A 115 -10.96 0.89 -11.19
C ASP A 115 -10.40 -0.49 -10.79
N ALA A 116 -10.61 -0.89 -9.54
CA ALA A 116 -10.22 -2.19 -9.03
C ALA A 116 -11.21 -3.32 -9.38
N ASN A 117 -12.22 -3.09 -10.23
CA ASN A 117 -13.26 -4.07 -10.59
C ASN A 117 -13.81 -4.83 -9.36
N ILE A 118 -14.05 -4.10 -8.27
CA ILE A 118 -14.68 -4.58 -7.02
C ILE A 118 -16.02 -3.87 -6.88
N GLU A 119 -17.04 -4.57 -6.38
CA GLU A 119 -18.35 -3.95 -6.11
C GLU A 119 -18.19 -2.81 -5.09
N PRO A 120 -18.62 -1.57 -5.43
CA PRO A 120 -18.57 -0.47 -4.47
C PRO A 120 -19.37 -0.78 -3.20
N PRO A 121 -18.98 -0.21 -2.05
CA PRO A 121 -19.59 -0.52 -0.76
C PRO A 121 -21.08 -0.09 -0.68
N GLY A 122 -21.55 0.79 -1.56
CA GLY A 122 -22.91 1.31 -1.56
C GLY A 122 -23.05 2.46 -0.57
N ASN A 123 -23.53 2.19 0.65
CA ASN A 123 -23.76 3.24 1.66
C ASN A 123 -22.45 3.65 2.37
N LEU A 124 -21.62 4.43 1.70
CA LEU A 124 -20.34 4.93 2.24
C LEU A 124 -20.50 5.66 3.58
N SER A 125 -21.54 6.49 3.73
CA SER A 125 -21.78 7.23 4.97
C SER A 125 -21.98 6.31 6.16
N LEU A 126 -22.68 5.18 5.99
CA LEU A 126 -22.84 4.18 7.04
C LEU A 126 -21.49 3.59 7.47
N TYR A 127 -20.65 3.20 6.52
CA TYR A 127 -19.35 2.58 6.82
C TYR A 127 -18.38 3.56 7.46
N ILE A 128 -18.30 4.79 6.93
CA ILE A 128 -17.46 5.86 7.51
C ILE A 128 -17.89 6.17 8.94
N ASN A 129 -19.20 6.24 9.21
CA ASN A 129 -19.70 6.48 10.57
C ASN A 129 -19.37 5.32 11.52
N ARG A 130 -19.50 4.06 11.08
CA ARG A 130 -19.10 2.89 11.88
C ARG A 130 -17.61 2.86 12.20
N LEU A 131 -16.77 3.22 11.23
CA LEU A 131 -15.33 3.32 11.43
C LEU A 131 -14.97 4.46 12.39
N LYS A 132 -15.69 5.58 12.31
CA LYS A 132 -15.58 6.69 13.27
C LYS A 132 -16.00 6.27 14.68
N GLU A 133 -17.09 5.53 14.84
CA GLU A 133 -17.56 4.99 16.12
C GLU A 133 -16.52 4.05 16.76
N ARG A 134 -15.75 3.32 15.94
CA ARG A 134 -14.62 2.47 16.37
C ARG A 134 -13.32 3.24 16.61
N ASN A 135 -13.34 4.57 16.49
CA ASN A 135 -12.17 5.44 16.59
C ASN A 135 -11.08 5.11 15.55
N PHE A 136 -11.43 4.57 14.37
CA PHE A 136 -10.49 4.33 13.28
C PHE A 136 -10.40 5.50 12.30
N LEU A 137 -11.47 6.32 12.27
CA LEU A 137 -11.52 7.55 11.50
C LEU A 137 -11.90 8.71 12.42
N LYS A 138 -11.35 9.88 12.11
CA LYS A 138 -11.83 11.16 12.62
C LYS A 138 -12.31 12.00 11.45
N ILE A 139 -13.31 12.83 11.68
CA ILE A 139 -13.77 13.80 10.70
C ILE A 139 -13.46 15.18 11.27
N PRO A 140 -12.60 15.97 10.62
CA PRO A 140 -12.14 17.23 11.16
C PRO A 140 -13.22 18.32 11.00
N SER A 141 -13.49 19.04 12.08
CA SER A 141 -14.55 20.06 12.15
C SER A 141 -14.28 21.29 11.30
N LYS A 142 -13.00 21.58 10.97
CA LYS A 142 -12.58 22.67 10.07
C LYS A 142 -13.26 22.64 8.69
N HIS A 143 -13.80 21.49 8.27
CA HIS A 143 -14.48 21.34 6.99
C HIS A 143 -15.99 21.05 7.14
N GLY A 144 -16.57 21.35 8.30
CA GLY A 144 -17.99 21.19 8.59
C GLY A 144 -18.42 19.74 8.79
N ASP A 145 -17.55 18.92 9.41
CA ASP A 145 -17.80 17.52 9.78
C ASP A 145 -18.27 16.62 8.62
N LYS A 146 -17.78 16.89 7.40
CA LYS A 146 -18.16 16.13 6.21
C LYS A 146 -17.29 14.88 6.03
N ASN A 147 -17.92 13.74 5.79
CA ASN A 147 -17.26 12.44 5.54
C ASN A 147 -16.19 12.45 4.44
N ARG A 148 -16.29 13.37 3.47
CA ARG A 148 -15.29 13.52 2.39
C ARG A 148 -13.89 13.91 2.89
N TYR A 149 -13.79 14.39 4.13
CA TYR A 149 -12.52 14.74 4.78
C TYR A 149 -12.18 13.77 5.91
N ALA A 150 -12.72 12.55 5.91
CA ALA A 150 -12.37 11.56 6.91
C ALA A 150 -10.87 11.25 6.87
N GLU A 151 -10.21 11.36 8.01
CA GLU A 151 -8.79 11.09 8.20
C GLU A 151 -8.63 9.85 9.08
N LEU A 152 -7.62 9.02 8.80
CA LEU A 152 -7.28 7.91 9.69
C LEU A 152 -6.76 8.43 11.03
N THR A 153 -7.22 7.79 12.11
CA THR A 153 -6.63 7.97 13.44
C THR A 153 -5.37 7.10 13.58
N GLU A 154 -4.67 7.25 14.71
CA GLU A 154 -3.56 6.38 15.04
C GLU A 154 -4.03 4.92 15.21
N GLU A 155 -5.18 4.71 15.84
CA GLU A 155 -5.78 3.39 16.01
C GLU A 155 -6.21 2.76 14.69
N GLY A 156 -6.73 3.57 13.75
CA GLY A 156 -7.08 3.10 12.40
C GLY A 156 -5.85 2.65 11.61
N ARG A 157 -4.74 3.39 11.70
CA ARG A 157 -3.46 2.98 11.07
C ARG A 157 -2.91 1.72 11.70
N LYS A 158 -2.85 1.67 13.03
CA LYS A 158 -2.39 0.49 13.77
C LYS A 158 -3.21 -0.76 13.42
N HIS A 159 -4.54 -0.61 13.28
CA HIS A 159 -5.39 -1.73 12.87
C HIS A 159 -5.03 -2.26 11.48
N LEU A 160 -4.70 -1.38 10.53
CA LEU A 160 -4.25 -1.77 9.20
C LEU A 160 -2.86 -2.41 9.24
N GLU A 161 -1.94 -1.89 10.06
CA GLU A 161 -0.60 -2.49 10.27
C GLU A 161 -0.73 -3.92 10.82
N GLU A 162 -1.50 -4.12 11.90
CA GLU A 162 -1.76 -5.44 12.50
C GLU A 162 -2.35 -6.42 11.47
N LYS A 163 -3.19 -5.92 10.57
CA LYS A 163 -3.79 -6.71 9.48
C LYS A 163 -2.75 -7.11 8.42
N SER A 164 -1.82 -6.23 8.09
CA SER A 164 -0.75 -6.49 7.12
C SER A 164 0.30 -7.50 7.62
N GLU A 165 0.50 -7.60 8.94
CA GLU A 165 1.48 -8.51 9.56
C GLU A 165 0.96 -9.95 9.72
N ASN A 166 -0.36 -10.16 9.69
CA ASN A 166 -0.99 -11.45 9.95
C ASN A 166 -1.21 -12.31 8.69
N MET A 167 -0.52 -12.01 7.60
CA MET A 167 -0.61 -12.72 6.32
C MET A 167 0.53 -13.73 6.11
#